data_AF-A0A430KU51-F1
#
_entry.id   AF-A0A430KU51-F1
#
_cell.length_a   1.000
_cell.length_b   1.000
_cell.length_c   1.000
_cell.angle_alpha   90.00
_cell.angle_beta   90.00
_cell.angle_gamma   90.00
#
_symmetry.space_group_name_H-M   'P 1'
#
loop_
_entity.id
_entity.type
_entity.pdbx_description
1 polymer ?
#
loop_
_entity_poly.entity_id
_entity_poly.type
_entity_poly.pdbx_seq_one_letter_code
_entity_poly.pdbx_strand_id
1 'polypeptide(L)'
;MDKPQRFSVTFHQRTWLMLTIASILLVGLLLSGLYLSVVAGKIAQQQTRQQGALLGQQTVTLIKPALMAGDSVSLNVILNQLVQQPSVDAIILTDPKDRLLGRAGDVKHDNLIHQEILIRQQKETLAILELRLNPASNKANLNAVLVQAAILALITAISALLGCWYFLARYNQPGAELSETTAPPLSINEPLIDTSAPNEENDTHADDNEQLVDLLRPADDAPHMPDFAPFSDHKETPQVEPGVEPTLELTLIEEVDLEPKAKPLNPLFANSKHEVQLDLYAFEQELELIVSAEAAGYLLYLDLSSGHADNLLNEELQELQAYYYQMLDMVVTIYQGEATRLDNGDLQLAFLKPNKDDAHGINAICASQLFNRLYKLFNQQRILSFQPVLNLHMALVRGHYQKLARMQEEARYLTHSTDSNELITHTTLSEAPDLKVSLLAGADIVRAEEDKVLIRSVNENYQKLLDKQARHLLSKLFPAS
;
A
#
# COMPACT_ATOMS: atom_id res chain seq x y z
N MET A 1 82.85 -17.66 -48.92
CA MET A 1 81.55 -17.04 -48.60
C MET A 1 80.61 -18.17 -48.28
N ASP A 2 80.07 -18.23 -47.07
CA ASP A 2 78.75 -18.81 -46.78
C ASP A 2 78.43 -18.59 -45.28
N LYS A 3 77.40 -17.78 -45.02
CA LYS A 3 76.86 -17.49 -43.67
C LYS A 3 75.67 -18.42 -43.41
N PRO A 4 75.44 -18.86 -42.15
CA PRO A 4 74.44 -19.87 -41.84
C PRO A 4 73.01 -19.30 -41.85
N GLN A 5 72.14 -19.84 -42.69
CA GLN A 5 70.72 -19.47 -42.82
C GLN A 5 69.77 -20.20 -41.85
N ARG A 6 70.26 -20.96 -40.86
CA ARG A 6 69.40 -21.82 -40.01
C ARG A 6 68.73 -21.12 -38.81
N PHE A 7 69.06 -19.87 -38.50
CA PHE A 7 68.56 -19.19 -37.30
C PHE A 7 67.25 -18.39 -37.48
N SER A 8 66.84 -18.08 -38.72
CA SER A 8 65.63 -17.28 -38.98
C SER A 8 64.34 -18.11 -39.02
N VAL A 9 64.42 -19.41 -39.30
CA VAL A 9 63.25 -20.28 -39.50
C VAL A 9 62.55 -20.61 -38.18
N THR A 10 63.29 -20.84 -37.09
CA THR A 10 62.72 -21.16 -35.76
C THR A 10 62.09 -19.94 -35.08
N PHE A 11 62.61 -18.74 -35.33
CA PHE A 11 62.03 -17.50 -34.80
C PHE A 11 60.68 -17.19 -35.46
N HIS A 12 60.60 -17.37 -36.78
CA HIS A 12 59.36 -17.18 -37.54
C HIS A 12 58.25 -18.14 -37.07
N GLN A 13 58.58 -19.42 -36.87
CA GLN A 13 57.61 -20.43 -36.43
C GLN A 13 57.04 -20.15 -35.03
N ARG A 14 57.84 -19.63 -34.09
CA ARG A 14 57.38 -19.24 -32.74
C ARG A 14 56.44 -18.03 -32.78
N THR A 15 56.78 -17.01 -33.56
CA THR A 15 55.92 -15.81 -33.71
C THR A 15 54.57 -16.14 -34.34
N TRP A 16 54.55 -17.07 -35.30
CA TRP A 16 53.32 -17.55 -35.91
C TRP A 16 52.43 -18.33 -34.94
N LEU A 17 53.00 -19.22 -34.12
CA LEU A 17 52.24 -19.95 -33.09
C LEU A 17 51.64 -19.02 -32.02
N MET A 18 52.38 -17.99 -31.60
CA MET A 18 51.84 -17.01 -30.65
C MET A 18 50.74 -16.15 -31.25
N LEU A 19 50.85 -15.82 -32.54
CA LEU A 19 49.87 -15.02 -33.27
C LEU A 19 48.57 -15.82 -33.51
N THR A 20 48.66 -17.13 -33.79
CA THR A 20 47.47 -17.99 -33.90
C THR A 20 46.78 -18.16 -32.56
N ILE A 21 47.52 -18.39 -31.46
CA ILE A 21 46.94 -18.49 -30.11
C ILE A 21 46.28 -17.15 -29.71
N ALA A 22 46.94 -16.02 -29.94
CA ALA A 22 46.38 -14.71 -29.67
C ALA A 22 45.12 -14.43 -30.52
N SER A 23 45.11 -14.83 -31.79
CA SER A 23 43.94 -14.68 -32.66
C SER A 23 42.76 -15.53 -32.18
N ILE A 24 43.00 -16.77 -31.74
CA ILE A 24 41.94 -17.65 -31.22
C ILE A 24 41.37 -17.07 -29.92
N LEU A 25 42.23 -16.58 -29.01
CA LEU A 25 41.80 -15.94 -27.76
C LEU A 25 40.97 -14.67 -28.03
N LEU A 26 41.39 -13.84 -28.99
CA LEU A 26 40.69 -12.61 -29.34
C LEU A 26 39.32 -12.89 -29.96
N VAL A 27 39.23 -13.85 -30.88
CA VAL A 27 37.96 -14.28 -31.47
C VAL A 27 37.04 -14.86 -30.39
N GLY A 28 37.57 -15.71 -29.50
CA GLY A 28 36.81 -16.27 -28.38
C GLY A 28 36.27 -15.19 -27.43
N LEU A 29 37.08 -14.17 -27.12
CA LEU A 29 36.67 -13.07 -26.25
C LEU A 29 35.59 -12.20 -26.92
N LEU A 30 35.69 -11.92 -28.22
CA LEU A 30 34.67 -11.19 -28.97
C LEU A 30 33.34 -11.98 -29.05
N LEU A 31 33.40 -13.28 -29.34
CA LEU A 31 32.22 -14.12 -29.45
C LEU A 31 31.51 -14.26 -28.08
N SER A 32 32.29 -14.46 -27.03
CA SER A 32 31.81 -14.51 -25.64
C SER A 32 31.19 -13.17 -25.22
N GLY A 33 31.86 -12.05 -25.50
CA GLY A 33 31.33 -10.71 -25.20
C GLY A 33 30.02 -10.40 -25.90
N LEU A 34 29.89 -10.78 -27.17
CA LEU A 34 28.64 -10.64 -27.92
C LEU A 34 27.52 -11.48 -27.30
N TYR A 35 27.79 -12.74 -26.98
CA TYR A 35 26.83 -13.63 -26.33
C TYR A 35 26.38 -13.10 -24.96
N LEU A 36 27.32 -12.70 -24.10
CA LEU A 36 27.01 -12.16 -22.77
C LEU A 36 26.21 -10.85 -22.85
N SER A 37 26.43 -10.01 -23.86
CA SER A 37 25.65 -8.78 -24.04
C SER A 37 24.17 -9.07 -24.37
N VAL A 38 23.91 -10.08 -25.23
CA VAL A 38 22.54 -10.52 -25.53
C VAL A 38 21.88 -11.12 -24.30
N VAL A 39 22.60 -11.97 -23.56
CA VAL A 39 22.11 -12.61 -22.33
C VAL A 39 21.84 -11.56 -21.24
N ALA A 40 22.70 -10.56 -21.07
CA ALA A 40 22.51 -9.48 -20.10
C ALA A 40 21.22 -8.69 -20.37
N GLY A 41 20.84 -8.49 -21.63
CA GLY A 41 19.56 -7.88 -21.99
C GLY A 41 18.36 -8.70 -21.50
N LYS A 42 18.40 -10.03 -21.71
CA LYS A 42 17.34 -10.95 -21.25
C LYS A 42 17.27 -11.01 -19.72
N ILE A 43 18.43 -11.12 -19.06
CA ILE A 43 18.52 -11.14 -17.59
C ILE A 43 17.99 -9.84 -17.00
N ALA A 44 18.37 -8.67 -17.54
CA ALA A 44 17.87 -7.38 -17.10
C ALA A 44 16.34 -7.32 -17.18
N GLN A 45 15.76 -7.78 -18.29
CA GLN A 45 14.31 -7.79 -18.47
C GLN A 45 13.59 -8.72 -17.48
N GLN A 46 14.13 -9.91 -17.25
CA GLN A 46 13.57 -10.86 -16.29
C GLN A 46 13.68 -10.35 -14.85
N GLN A 47 14.83 -9.81 -14.48
CA GLN A 47 15.06 -9.23 -13.16
C GLN A 47 14.15 -8.03 -12.91
N THR A 48 13.96 -7.15 -13.91
CA THR A 48 13.01 -6.03 -13.83
C THR A 48 11.57 -6.52 -13.65
N ARG A 49 11.15 -7.61 -14.32
CA ARG A 49 9.81 -8.21 -14.12
C ARG A 49 9.61 -8.76 -12.71
N GLN A 50 10.60 -9.48 -12.18
CA GLN A 50 10.51 -10.05 -10.83
C GLN A 50 10.46 -8.94 -9.78
N GLN A 51 11.32 -7.93 -9.90
CA GLN A 51 11.27 -6.73 -9.06
C GLN A 51 9.92 -6.02 -9.19
N GLY A 52 9.42 -5.84 -10.42
CA GLY A 52 8.11 -5.26 -10.70
C GLY A 52 6.96 -5.98 -10.03
N ALA A 53 6.97 -7.32 -10.02
CA ALA A 53 5.96 -8.12 -9.33
C ALA A 53 6.00 -7.93 -7.81
N LEU A 54 7.18 -7.93 -7.20
CA LEU A 54 7.33 -7.70 -5.76
C LEU A 54 6.94 -6.28 -5.37
N LEU A 55 7.45 -5.28 -6.10
CA LEU A 55 7.11 -3.87 -5.90
C LEU A 55 5.63 -3.64 -6.06
N GLY A 56 5.03 -4.27 -7.06
CA GLY A 56 3.60 -4.22 -7.29
C GLY A 56 2.79 -4.80 -6.14
N GLN A 57 3.13 -6.00 -5.64
CA GLN A 57 2.47 -6.58 -4.47
C GLN A 57 2.61 -5.70 -3.22
N GLN A 58 3.82 -5.19 -2.96
CA GLN A 58 4.07 -4.27 -1.85
C GLN A 58 3.27 -2.97 -2.00
N THR A 59 3.22 -2.43 -3.22
CA THR A 59 2.44 -1.23 -3.55
C THR A 59 0.98 -1.45 -3.25
N VAL A 60 0.41 -2.58 -3.67
CA VAL A 60 -0.99 -2.93 -3.37
C VAL A 60 -1.25 -2.92 -1.87
N THR A 61 -0.37 -3.50 -1.06
CA THR A 61 -0.49 -3.46 0.41
C THR A 61 -0.49 -2.03 0.97
N LEU A 62 0.34 -1.14 0.42
CA LEU A 62 0.46 0.25 0.85
C LEU A 62 -0.71 1.13 0.41
N ILE A 63 -1.19 0.96 -0.82
CA ILE A 63 -2.26 1.81 -1.38
C ILE A 63 -3.65 1.31 -1.03
N LYS A 64 -3.82 0.03 -0.67
CA LYS A 64 -5.15 -0.54 -0.39
C LYS A 64 -5.89 0.25 0.70
N PRO A 65 -5.29 0.62 1.85
CA PRO A 65 -5.97 1.48 2.83
C PRO A 65 -6.39 2.83 2.25
N ALA A 66 -5.50 3.51 1.50
CA ALA A 66 -5.79 4.82 0.90
C ALA A 66 -6.85 4.74 -0.21
N LEU A 67 -6.88 3.64 -0.97
CA LEU A 67 -7.86 3.35 -1.99
C LEU A 67 -9.24 3.12 -1.37
N MET A 68 -9.31 2.37 -0.27
CA MET A 68 -10.55 2.13 0.46
C MET A 68 -11.08 3.43 1.10
N ALA A 69 -10.20 4.24 1.68
CA ALA A 69 -10.56 5.53 2.27
C ALA A 69 -10.90 6.63 1.24
N GLY A 70 -10.80 6.36 -0.06
CA GLY A 70 -11.04 7.35 -1.11
C GLY A 70 -10.06 8.55 -1.08
N ASP A 71 -8.90 8.40 -0.43
CA ASP A 71 -7.95 9.49 -0.24
C ASP A 71 -7.03 9.64 -1.46
N SER A 72 -7.52 10.41 -2.44
CA SER A 72 -6.77 10.74 -3.65
C SER A 72 -5.46 11.49 -3.39
N VAL A 73 -5.31 12.19 -2.26
CA VAL A 73 -4.08 12.93 -1.93
C VAL A 73 -3.03 11.92 -1.47
N SER A 74 -3.36 11.06 -0.50
CA SER A 74 -2.46 10.02 -0.03
C SER A 74 -2.08 9.05 -1.15
N LEU A 75 -3.02 8.67 -2.02
CA LEU A 75 -2.73 7.86 -3.20
C LEU A 75 -1.68 8.52 -4.10
N ASN A 76 -1.87 9.78 -4.49
CA ASN A 76 -0.91 10.47 -5.35
C ASN A 76 0.47 10.66 -4.70
N VAL A 77 0.54 10.82 -3.37
CA VAL A 77 1.81 10.88 -2.64
C VAL A 77 2.53 9.53 -2.70
N ILE A 78 1.84 8.43 -2.37
CA ILE A 78 2.42 7.08 -2.39
C ILE A 78 2.91 6.72 -3.80
N LEU A 79 2.08 6.99 -4.82
CA LEU A 79 2.43 6.74 -6.22
C LEU A 79 3.68 7.54 -6.66
N ASN A 80 3.78 8.82 -6.30
CA ASN A 80 4.94 9.66 -6.63
C ASN A 80 6.23 9.17 -5.97
N GLN A 81 6.14 8.61 -4.77
CA GLN A 81 7.30 8.10 -4.06
C GLN A 81 7.82 6.80 -4.67
N LEU A 82 6.92 5.94 -5.15
CA LEU A 82 7.28 4.70 -5.85
C LEU A 82 7.97 4.96 -7.20
N VAL A 83 7.59 6.02 -7.90
CA VAL A 83 8.26 6.46 -9.15
C VAL A 83 9.69 6.97 -8.92
N GLN A 84 10.08 7.29 -7.68
CA GLN A 84 11.48 7.66 -7.41
C GLN A 84 12.43 6.47 -7.53
N GLN A 85 11.92 5.24 -7.64
CA GLN A 85 12.75 4.07 -7.82
C GLN A 85 13.35 4.00 -9.24
N PRO A 86 14.64 3.61 -9.40
CA PRO A 86 15.32 3.62 -10.70
C PRO A 86 14.71 2.71 -11.78
N SER A 87 13.87 1.76 -11.37
CA SER A 87 13.26 0.74 -12.24
C SER A 87 11.82 1.07 -12.63
N VAL A 88 11.25 2.17 -12.14
CA VAL A 88 9.84 2.55 -12.32
C VAL A 88 9.76 3.92 -13.00
N ASP A 89 9.21 3.96 -14.22
CA ASP A 89 9.07 5.21 -14.98
C ASP A 89 7.71 5.88 -14.71
N ALA A 90 6.65 5.08 -14.64
CA ALA A 90 5.30 5.57 -14.35
C ALA A 90 4.45 4.51 -13.67
N ILE A 91 3.49 4.98 -12.86
CA ILE A 91 2.45 4.16 -12.24
C ILE A 91 1.11 4.82 -12.50
N ILE A 92 0.14 4.03 -12.91
CA ILE A 92 -1.22 4.46 -13.20
C ILE A 92 -2.18 3.58 -12.40
N LEU A 93 -3.14 4.20 -11.72
CA LEU A 93 -4.16 3.52 -10.93
C LEU A 93 -5.54 3.87 -11.50
N THR A 94 -6.27 2.85 -11.93
CA THR A 94 -7.61 2.98 -12.51
C THR A 94 -8.63 2.13 -11.76
N ASP A 95 -9.88 2.57 -11.79
CA ASP A 95 -11.06 1.83 -11.32
C ASP A 95 -11.46 0.77 -12.38
N PRO A 96 -12.15 -0.33 -12.03
CA PRO A 96 -12.80 -1.24 -12.99
C PRO A 96 -13.63 -0.55 -14.08
N LYS A 97 -14.16 0.64 -13.83
CA LYS A 97 -14.88 1.47 -14.82
C LYS A 97 -13.96 2.34 -15.69
N ASP A 98 -12.65 2.07 -15.68
CA ASP A 98 -11.60 2.81 -16.38
C ASP A 98 -11.47 4.29 -15.97
N ARG A 99 -11.92 4.62 -14.76
CA ARG A 99 -11.78 5.97 -14.18
C ARG A 99 -10.40 6.10 -13.54
N LEU A 100 -9.66 7.16 -13.87
CA LEU A 100 -8.36 7.45 -13.28
C LEU A 100 -8.51 7.82 -11.80
N LEU A 101 -7.86 7.06 -10.92
CA LEU A 101 -7.80 7.29 -9.47
C LEU A 101 -6.50 7.98 -9.05
N GLY A 102 -5.40 7.72 -9.76
CA GLY A 102 -4.11 8.35 -9.52
C GLY A 102 -3.10 8.05 -10.61
N ARG A 103 -2.14 8.97 -10.80
CA ARG A 103 -1.02 8.78 -11.75
C ARG A 103 0.22 9.44 -11.19
N ALA A 104 1.34 8.74 -11.29
CA ALA A 104 2.65 9.28 -10.99
C ALA A 104 3.65 8.93 -12.09
N GLY A 105 4.62 9.82 -12.28
CA GLY A 105 5.70 9.64 -13.23
C GLY A 105 5.34 9.95 -14.68
N ASP A 106 6.35 9.81 -15.52
CA ASP A 106 6.27 10.12 -16.94
C ASP A 106 7.00 9.05 -17.77
N VAL A 107 6.43 8.74 -18.93
CA VAL A 107 6.99 7.75 -19.84
C VAL A 107 8.14 8.42 -20.58
N LYS A 108 9.37 8.15 -20.12
CA LYS A 108 10.58 8.71 -20.73
C LYS A 108 11.21 7.78 -21.77
N HIS A 109 10.86 6.50 -21.76
CA HIS A 109 11.48 5.47 -22.59
C HIS A 109 10.44 4.66 -23.36
N ASP A 110 10.77 4.26 -24.60
CA ASP A 110 9.85 3.53 -25.48
C ASP A 110 9.78 2.02 -25.20
N ASN A 111 10.80 1.44 -24.54
CA ASN A 111 10.89 -0.01 -24.31
C ASN A 111 10.58 -0.37 -22.85
N LEU A 112 9.37 -0.02 -22.41
CA LEU A 112 8.89 -0.26 -21.06
C LEU A 112 8.24 -1.63 -20.95
N ILE A 113 8.38 -2.22 -19.77
CA ILE A 113 7.63 -3.42 -19.41
C ILE A 113 6.34 -2.96 -18.75
N HIS A 114 5.22 -3.30 -19.36
CA HIS A 114 3.89 -3.09 -18.79
C HIS A 114 3.54 -4.25 -17.87
N GLN A 115 3.13 -3.92 -16.66
CA GLN A 115 2.71 -4.91 -15.68
C GLN A 115 1.44 -4.43 -14.97
N GLU A 116 0.37 -5.20 -15.11
CA GLU A 116 -0.91 -4.91 -14.51
C GLU A 116 -1.15 -5.80 -13.30
N ILE A 117 -1.66 -5.19 -12.22
CA ILE A 117 -1.93 -5.86 -10.96
C ILE A 117 -3.35 -5.52 -10.54
N LEU A 118 -4.16 -6.57 -10.41
CA LEU A 118 -5.56 -6.47 -10.01
C LEU A 118 -5.65 -6.40 -8.49
N ILE A 119 -6.17 -5.29 -7.98
CA ILE A 119 -6.41 -5.09 -6.55
C ILE A 119 -7.80 -5.62 -6.24
N ARG A 120 -7.87 -6.72 -5.48
CA ARG A 120 -9.12 -7.36 -5.11
C ARG A 120 -9.38 -7.25 -3.60
N GLN A 121 -10.65 -7.10 -3.25
CA GLN A 121 -11.13 -7.33 -1.90
C GLN A 121 -12.22 -8.39 -1.95
N GLN A 122 -11.98 -9.49 -1.24
CA GLN A 122 -12.82 -10.69 -1.29
C GLN A 122 -12.96 -11.21 -2.74
N LYS A 123 -14.05 -10.85 -3.44
CA LYS A 123 -14.35 -11.25 -4.83
C LYS A 123 -14.52 -10.07 -5.80
N GLU A 124 -14.49 -8.84 -5.32
CA GLU A 124 -14.68 -7.64 -6.14
C GLU A 124 -13.32 -7.00 -6.48
N THR A 125 -13.18 -6.52 -7.72
CA THR A 125 -11.97 -5.81 -8.15
C THR A 125 -12.18 -4.34 -7.77
N LEU A 126 -11.31 -3.81 -6.91
CA LEU A 126 -11.38 -2.42 -6.44
C LEU A 126 -10.67 -1.46 -7.40
N ALA A 127 -9.50 -1.87 -7.92
CA ALA A 127 -8.69 -1.07 -8.83
C ALA A 127 -7.71 -1.93 -9.63
N ILE A 128 -7.18 -1.36 -10.70
CA ILE A 128 -6.14 -1.90 -11.56
C ILE A 128 -4.93 -0.98 -11.44
N LEU A 129 -3.80 -1.56 -11.03
CA LEU A 129 -2.53 -0.87 -10.92
C LEU A 129 -1.65 -1.24 -12.12
N GLU A 130 -1.39 -0.30 -13.01
CA GLU A 130 -0.47 -0.44 -14.14
C GLU A 130 0.90 0.14 -13.76
N LEU A 131 1.92 -0.71 -13.74
CA LEU A 131 3.32 -0.31 -13.58
C LEU A 131 4.01 -0.31 -14.94
N ARG A 132 4.75 0.76 -15.22
CA ARG A 132 5.63 0.88 -16.38
C ARG A 132 7.07 0.85 -15.93
N LEU A 133 7.75 -0.26 -16.19
CA LEU A 133 9.07 -0.57 -15.64
C LEU A 133 10.15 -0.41 -16.69
N ASN A 134 11.31 0.10 -16.27
CA ASN A 134 12.43 0.41 -17.14
C ASN A 134 13.58 -0.63 -16.99
N PRO A 135 13.81 -1.49 -18.00
CA PRO A 135 14.90 -2.47 -17.96
C PRO A 135 16.28 -1.86 -18.22
N ALA A 136 16.37 -0.61 -18.68
CA ALA A 136 17.64 0.01 -19.06
C ALA A 136 18.58 0.22 -17.85
N SER A 137 18.02 0.53 -16.68
CA SER A 137 18.79 0.71 -15.43
C SER A 137 19.54 -0.58 -15.04
N ASN A 138 18.82 -1.71 -15.00
CA ASN A 138 19.41 -3.02 -14.71
C ASN A 138 20.40 -3.46 -15.81
N LYS A 139 20.11 -3.17 -17.08
CA LYS A 139 21.03 -3.44 -18.20
C LYS A 139 22.33 -2.62 -18.09
N ALA A 140 22.24 -1.36 -17.68
CA ALA A 140 23.41 -0.50 -17.48
C ALA A 140 24.31 -1.05 -16.36
N ASN A 141 23.72 -1.52 -15.26
CA ASN A 141 24.47 -2.16 -14.17
C ASN A 141 25.17 -3.44 -14.64
N LEU A 142 24.46 -4.34 -15.33
CA LEU A 142 25.06 -5.56 -15.89
C LEU A 142 26.17 -5.26 -16.89
N ASN A 143 25.99 -4.25 -17.75
CA ASN A 143 27.03 -3.83 -18.69
C ASN A 143 28.29 -3.33 -17.98
N ALA A 144 28.15 -2.61 -16.86
CA ALA A 144 29.31 -2.18 -16.07
C ALA A 144 30.11 -3.38 -15.53
N VAL A 145 29.42 -4.41 -15.03
CA VAL A 145 30.05 -5.67 -14.59
C VAL A 145 30.72 -6.40 -15.74
N LEU A 146 30.09 -6.45 -16.92
CA LEU A 146 30.68 -7.07 -18.11
C LEU A 146 31.96 -6.37 -18.57
N VAL A 147 32.02 -5.03 -18.51
CA VAL A 147 33.23 -4.28 -18.85
C VAL A 147 34.36 -4.61 -17.87
N GLN A 148 34.07 -4.71 -16.57
CA GLN A 148 35.06 -5.11 -15.57
C GLN A 148 35.56 -6.55 -15.82
N ALA A 149 34.66 -7.48 -16.13
CA ALA A 149 35.02 -8.85 -16.47
C ALA A 149 35.86 -8.94 -17.75
N ALA A 150 35.56 -8.14 -18.77
CA ALA A 150 36.32 -8.08 -20.01
C ALA A 150 37.75 -7.57 -19.79
N ILE A 151 37.94 -6.55 -18.94
CA ILE A 151 39.27 -6.04 -18.55
C ILE A 151 40.06 -7.15 -17.86
N LEU A 152 39.43 -7.86 -16.92
CA LEU A 152 40.09 -8.96 -16.19
C LEU A 152 40.47 -10.12 -17.13
N ALA A 153 39.59 -10.49 -18.05
CA ALA A 153 39.87 -11.51 -19.07
C ALA A 153 41.02 -11.11 -20.01
N LEU A 154 41.15 -9.82 -20.33
CA LEU A 154 42.25 -9.32 -21.15
C LEU A 154 43.59 -9.38 -20.38
N ILE A 155 43.61 -9.04 -19.10
CA ILE A 155 44.80 -9.16 -18.24
C ILE A 155 45.25 -10.63 -18.11
N THR A 156 44.31 -11.56 -17.93
CA THR A 156 44.64 -12.99 -17.83
C THR A 156 45.14 -13.54 -19.18
N ALA A 157 44.54 -13.13 -20.30
CA ALA A 157 45.01 -13.49 -21.63
C ALA A 157 46.45 -12.98 -21.89
N ILE A 158 46.75 -11.73 -21.54
CA ILE A 158 48.11 -11.16 -21.64
C ILE A 158 49.10 -11.96 -20.77
N SER A 159 48.72 -12.28 -19.54
CA SER A 159 49.56 -13.04 -18.61
C SER A 159 49.85 -14.46 -19.11
N ALA A 160 48.85 -15.13 -19.70
CA ALA A 160 49.01 -16.44 -20.31
C ALA A 160 49.94 -16.40 -21.53
N LEU A 161 49.81 -15.38 -22.39
CA LEU A 161 50.70 -15.19 -23.54
C LEU A 161 52.15 -14.91 -23.09
N LEU A 162 52.35 -14.09 -22.05
CA LEU A 162 53.67 -13.84 -21.45
C LEU A 162 54.28 -15.12 -20.85
N GLY A 163 53.49 -15.92 -20.13
CA GLY A 163 53.94 -17.19 -19.56
C GLY A 163 54.31 -18.21 -20.63
N CYS A 164 53.49 -18.32 -21.69
CA CYS A 164 53.76 -19.19 -22.84
C CYS A 164 55.05 -18.75 -23.55
N TRP A 165 55.25 -17.44 -23.76
CA TRP A 165 56.47 -16.91 -24.35
C TRP A 165 57.73 -17.28 -23.54
N TYR A 166 57.65 -17.14 -22.20
CA TYR A 166 58.73 -17.46 -21.28
C TYR A 166 59.09 -18.96 -21.30
N PHE A 167 58.09 -19.84 -21.28
CA PHE A 167 58.29 -21.30 -21.34
C PHE A 167 58.92 -21.74 -22.67
N LEU A 168 58.41 -21.25 -23.80
CA LEU A 168 58.99 -21.54 -25.12
C LEU A 168 60.41 -20.96 -25.28
N ALA A 169 60.79 -19.93 -24.51
CA ALA A 169 62.14 -19.39 -24.51
C ALA A 169 63.13 -20.25 -23.71
N ARG A 170 62.68 -20.93 -22.64
CA ARG A 170 63.53 -21.76 -21.77
C ARG A 170 63.81 -23.18 -22.30
N TYR A 171 62.90 -23.76 -23.07
CA TYR A 171 63.01 -25.17 -23.51
C TYR A 171 64.18 -25.46 -24.48
N ASN A 172 64.85 -24.42 -25.02
CA ASN A 172 65.79 -24.56 -26.13
C ASN A 172 67.28 -24.42 -25.74
N GLN A 173 67.67 -24.72 -24.49
CA GLN A 173 69.09 -24.85 -24.14
C GLN A 173 69.62 -26.24 -24.55
N PRO A 174 70.64 -26.35 -25.44
CA PRO A 174 71.19 -27.63 -25.83
C PRO A 174 72.19 -28.17 -24.78
N GLY A 175 71.86 -29.38 -24.28
CA GLY A 175 72.63 -30.45 -23.63
C GLY A 175 74.01 -30.25 -22.95
N ALA A 176 74.16 -30.92 -21.80
CA ALA A 176 75.41 -31.58 -21.41
C ALA A 176 75.11 -33.01 -20.87
N GLU A 177 75.86 -33.98 -21.39
CA GLU A 177 75.75 -35.46 -21.36
C GLU A 177 76.19 -36.13 -20.03
N LEU A 178 75.47 -37.15 -19.54
CA LEU A 178 75.76 -38.63 -19.45
C LEU A 178 76.98 -39.14 -18.64
N SER A 179 76.70 -39.91 -17.56
CA SER A 179 77.41 -41.14 -17.12
C SER A 179 76.51 -41.85 -16.07
N GLU A 180 75.89 -42.99 -16.40
CA GLU A 180 76.37 -44.39 -16.31
C GLU A 180 76.17 -45.10 -14.95
N THR A 181 75.39 -46.19 -15.01
CA THR A 181 75.60 -47.49 -14.33
C THR A 181 75.12 -47.68 -12.88
N THR A 182 73.97 -48.35 -12.70
CA THR A 182 73.85 -49.75 -12.19
C THR A 182 72.39 -50.05 -11.76
N ALA A 183 71.84 -51.17 -12.22
CA ALA A 183 70.60 -51.81 -11.76
C ALA A 183 70.93 -53.20 -11.17
N PRO A 184 70.01 -53.98 -10.56
CA PRO A 184 68.94 -53.71 -9.58
C PRO A 184 69.07 -54.76 -8.39
N PRO A 185 68.04 -55.15 -7.58
CA PRO A 185 66.83 -55.86 -8.03
C PRO A 185 65.49 -55.53 -7.32
N LEU A 186 64.42 -55.68 -8.11
CA LEU A 186 63.11 -56.30 -7.84
C LEU A 186 62.55 -56.39 -6.41
N SER A 187 61.31 -55.90 -6.26
CA SER A 187 60.22 -56.71 -5.68
C SER A 187 58.89 -56.37 -6.37
N ILE A 188 58.33 -57.41 -6.97
CA ILE A 188 57.04 -57.52 -7.64
C ILE A 188 55.95 -57.72 -6.58
N ASN A 189 54.78 -57.11 -6.77
CA ASN A 189 53.47 -57.70 -6.50
C ASN A 189 52.36 -56.84 -7.15
N GLU A 190 51.95 -57.26 -8.35
CA GLU A 190 50.58 -57.18 -8.87
C GLU A 190 49.67 -58.18 -8.11
N PRO A 191 48.33 -58.26 -8.30
CA PRO A 191 47.51 -57.77 -9.43
C PRO A 191 46.23 -57.00 -8.96
N LEU A 192 45.27 -56.52 -9.75
CA LEU A 192 44.66 -57.06 -10.97
C LEU A 192 43.86 -55.94 -11.69
N ILE A 193 43.93 -55.94 -13.02
CA ILE A 193 43.11 -55.17 -13.95
C ILE A 193 41.94 -56.06 -14.41
N ASP A 194 40.73 -55.51 -14.50
CA ASP A 194 39.88 -55.60 -15.71
C ASP A 194 38.72 -54.58 -15.57
N THR A 195 38.64 -53.56 -16.43
CA THR A 195 37.90 -53.55 -17.72
C THR A 195 36.40 -53.59 -17.43
N SER A 196 35.59 -52.54 -17.63
CA SER A 196 35.25 -51.85 -18.88
C SER A 196 34.22 -50.74 -18.60
N ALA A 197 34.26 -49.63 -19.35
CA ALA A 197 33.08 -48.82 -19.67
C ALA A 197 32.54 -49.27 -21.06
N PRO A 198 31.35 -48.87 -21.55
CA PRO A 198 30.39 -47.88 -21.03
C PRO A 198 28.91 -48.34 -21.08
N ASN A 199 28.01 -47.65 -20.35
CA ASN A 199 26.77 -47.13 -20.93
C ASN A 199 26.02 -46.21 -19.97
N GLU A 200 25.56 -45.11 -20.57
CA GLU A 200 24.39 -44.28 -20.29
C GLU A 200 23.59 -44.57 -19.01
N GLU A 201 23.50 -43.58 -18.12
CA GLU A 201 22.27 -43.35 -17.38
C GLU A 201 22.06 -41.86 -17.14
N ASN A 202 20.82 -41.48 -17.39
CA ASN A 202 20.30 -40.16 -17.65
C ASN A 202 19.73 -39.59 -16.34
N ASP A 203 19.96 -38.30 -16.12
CA ASP A 203 19.33 -37.53 -15.05
C ASP A 203 17.80 -37.51 -15.22
N THR A 204 17.07 -37.88 -14.18
CA THR A 204 15.65 -37.51 -14.03
C THR A 204 15.35 -37.16 -12.58
N HIS A 205 15.42 -35.86 -12.26
CA HIS A 205 14.69 -35.25 -11.15
C HIS A 205 13.53 -34.45 -11.72
N ALA A 206 12.40 -35.13 -11.90
CA ALA A 206 11.10 -34.52 -12.15
C ALA A 206 10.03 -35.57 -11.86
N ASP A 207 9.51 -35.65 -10.63
CA ASP A 207 8.08 -35.90 -10.39
C ASP A 207 7.69 -35.79 -8.90
N ASP A 208 7.45 -34.57 -8.41
CA ASP A 208 6.86 -34.34 -7.07
C ASP A 208 5.46 -33.68 -7.16
N ASN A 209 4.89 -33.57 -8.36
CA ASN A 209 3.60 -32.90 -8.57
C ASN A 209 2.41 -33.85 -8.78
N GLU A 210 2.62 -35.13 -9.12
CA GLU A 210 1.49 -36.06 -9.32
C GLU A 210 0.91 -36.61 -8.00
N GLN A 211 1.68 -36.63 -6.90
CA GLN A 211 1.19 -37.09 -5.59
C GLN A 211 0.33 -36.07 -4.84
N LEU A 212 0.43 -34.78 -5.19
CA LEU A 212 -0.34 -33.69 -4.55
C LEU A 212 -1.69 -33.42 -5.21
N VAL A 213 -1.90 -33.93 -6.44
CA VAL A 213 -3.16 -33.75 -7.19
C VAL A 213 -4.17 -34.87 -6.88
N ASP A 214 -3.71 -36.00 -6.32
CA ASP A 214 -4.58 -37.11 -5.94
C ASP A 214 -5.29 -36.91 -4.58
N LEU A 215 -4.85 -35.91 -3.79
CA LEU A 215 -5.42 -35.53 -2.49
C LEU A 215 -6.55 -34.48 -2.56
N LEU A 216 -6.92 -34.04 -3.76
CA LEU A 216 -7.91 -32.97 -4.01
C LEU A 216 -9.19 -33.45 -4.70
N ARG A 217 -9.38 -34.76 -4.89
CA ARG A 217 -10.64 -35.32 -5.41
C ARG A 217 -11.61 -35.66 -4.27
N PRO A 218 -12.89 -35.23 -4.33
CA PRO A 218 -13.87 -35.60 -3.32
C PRO A 218 -14.18 -37.10 -3.39
N ALA A 219 -14.41 -37.73 -2.23
CA ALA A 219 -14.84 -39.13 -2.13
C ALA A 219 -16.27 -39.31 -2.66
N ASP A 220 -16.50 -40.38 -3.41
CA ASP A 220 -17.76 -40.74 -4.11
C ASP A 220 -18.93 -41.17 -3.17
N ASP A 221 -18.91 -40.83 -1.87
CA ASP A 221 -19.90 -41.35 -0.90
C ASP A 221 -20.45 -40.29 0.07
N ALA A 222 -20.70 -39.07 -0.42
CA ALA A 222 -21.39 -38.02 0.35
C ALA A 222 -22.92 -38.07 0.15
N PRO A 223 -23.74 -37.90 1.21
CA PRO A 223 -25.20 -37.90 1.10
C PRO A 223 -25.71 -36.70 0.29
N HIS A 224 -26.64 -36.99 -0.64
CA HIS A 224 -27.25 -36.06 -1.59
C HIS A 224 -27.94 -34.87 -0.89
N MET A 225 -27.52 -33.63 -1.19
CA MET A 225 -28.26 -32.42 -0.82
C MET A 225 -29.54 -32.28 -1.67
N PRO A 226 -30.63 -31.69 -1.15
CA PRO A 226 -31.88 -31.55 -1.89
C PRO A 226 -31.79 -30.47 -2.98
N ASP A 227 -32.49 -30.71 -4.09
CA ASP A 227 -32.55 -29.81 -5.26
C ASP A 227 -33.26 -28.49 -4.96
N PHE A 228 -32.62 -27.39 -5.37
CA PHE A 228 -33.22 -26.06 -5.40
C PHE A 228 -34.00 -25.87 -6.71
N ALA A 229 -35.33 -25.77 -6.60
CA ALA A 229 -36.19 -25.39 -7.72
C ALA A 229 -36.04 -23.89 -8.04
N PRO A 230 -36.00 -23.48 -9.31
CA PRO A 230 -36.06 -22.09 -9.70
C PRO A 230 -37.49 -21.58 -9.53
N PHE A 231 -37.70 -20.60 -8.65
CA PHE A 231 -38.96 -19.88 -8.58
C PHE A 231 -39.18 -19.10 -9.89
N SER A 232 -40.09 -19.62 -10.70
CA SER A 232 -40.82 -18.87 -11.71
C SER A 232 -42.06 -18.29 -11.02
N ASP A 233 -42.27 -16.98 -11.14
CA ASP A 233 -43.58 -16.32 -11.33
C ASP A 233 -43.48 -14.82 -10.99
N HIS A 234 -42.96 -14.03 -11.93
CA HIS A 234 -43.32 -12.62 -12.00
C HIS A 234 -44.62 -12.49 -12.78
N LYS A 235 -45.72 -12.31 -12.04
CA LYS A 235 -46.98 -11.83 -12.60
C LYS A 235 -46.79 -10.41 -13.12
N GLU A 236 -47.17 -10.25 -14.38
CA GLU A 236 -47.29 -9.00 -15.11
C GLU A 236 -48.08 -7.95 -14.31
N THR A 237 -47.54 -6.72 -14.25
CA THR A 237 -48.31 -5.53 -13.86
C THR A 237 -48.53 -4.69 -15.13
N PRO A 238 -49.74 -4.15 -15.39
CA PRO A 238 -50.05 -3.54 -16.68
C PRO A 238 -49.36 -2.18 -16.86
N GLN A 239 -49.02 -1.91 -18.12
CA GLN A 239 -48.60 -0.62 -18.63
C GLN A 239 -49.67 0.46 -18.40
N VAL A 240 -49.24 1.68 -18.02
CA VAL A 240 -50.00 2.91 -18.24
C VAL A 240 -49.04 3.93 -18.86
N GLU A 241 -49.42 4.40 -20.05
CA GLU A 241 -48.75 5.42 -20.86
C GLU A 241 -49.15 6.86 -20.44
N PRO A 242 -48.48 7.90 -20.97
CA PRO A 242 -48.22 9.16 -20.27
C PRO A 242 -49.27 10.25 -20.51
N GLY A 243 -49.33 11.23 -19.61
CA GLY A 243 -49.85 12.55 -19.95
C GLY A 243 -50.44 13.38 -18.81
N VAL A 244 -50.02 14.65 -18.82
CA VAL A 244 -50.71 15.86 -18.31
C VAL A 244 -50.38 16.31 -16.88
N GLU A 245 -49.51 17.32 -16.79
CA GLU A 245 -49.43 18.25 -15.66
C GLU A 245 -50.76 19.00 -15.47
N PRO A 246 -51.11 19.34 -14.22
CA PRO A 246 -51.48 20.74 -13.99
C PRO A 246 -50.94 21.31 -12.67
N THR A 247 -50.22 22.42 -12.83
CA THR A 247 -50.47 23.73 -12.22
C THR A 247 -50.78 23.86 -10.73
N LEU A 248 -49.90 24.63 -10.07
CA LEU A 248 -50.02 25.22 -8.74
C LEU A 248 -51.30 26.07 -8.58
N GLU A 249 -52.09 25.77 -7.56
CA GLU A 249 -53.01 26.73 -6.91
C GLU A 249 -52.69 26.80 -5.41
N LEU A 250 -52.28 27.99 -4.96
CA LEU A 250 -52.07 28.32 -3.56
C LEU A 250 -53.44 28.52 -2.90
N THR A 251 -53.86 27.58 -2.08
CA THR A 251 -55.02 27.75 -1.19
C THR A 251 -54.52 28.02 0.22
N LEU A 252 -54.71 29.26 0.68
CA LEU A 252 -54.57 29.65 2.08
C LEU A 252 -55.49 28.77 2.94
N ILE A 253 -54.92 28.06 3.91
CA ILE A 253 -55.69 27.37 4.95
C ILE A 253 -55.42 28.06 6.28
N GLU A 254 -56.51 28.61 6.79
CA GLU A 254 -56.75 29.26 8.07
C GLU A 254 -56.38 28.34 9.24
N GLU A 255 -55.62 28.85 10.22
CA GLU A 255 -55.32 28.15 11.48
C GLU A 255 -56.62 27.92 12.27
N VAL A 256 -57.04 26.65 12.38
CA VAL A 256 -58.10 26.25 13.29
C VAL A 256 -57.45 25.66 14.54
N ASP A 257 -57.62 26.38 15.64
CA ASP A 257 -57.29 25.94 17.01
C ASP A 257 -58.13 24.71 17.37
N LEU A 258 -57.47 23.59 17.65
CA LEU A 258 -58.12 22.31 17.97
C LEU A 258 -57.79 21.90 19.41
N GLU A 259 -58.77 22.09 20.30
CA GLU A 259 -58.79 21.44 21.61
C GLU A 259 -58.65 19.91 21.49
N PRO A 260 -58.04 19.23 22.48
CA PRO A 260 -57.61 17.84 22.34
C PRO A 260 -58.80 16.89 22.40
N LYS A 261 -59.29 16.45 21.23
CA LYS A 261 -60.20 15.30 21.16
C LYS A 261 -59.41 14.00 21.31
N ALA A 262 -59.83 13.18 22.27
CA ALA A 262 -59.33 11.83 22.46
C ALA A 262 -59.39 11.03 21.15
N LYS A 263 -58.23 10.52 20.72
CA LYS A 263 -58.10 9.74 19.49
C LYS A 263 -58.97 8.47 19.58
N PRO A 264 -59.77 8.14 18.56
CA PRO A 264 -60.41 6.84 18.51
C PRO A 264 -59.34 5.75 18.35
N LEU A 265 -59.48 4.68 19.15
CA LEU A 265 -58.61 3.52 19.10
C LEU A 265 -58.73 2.87 17.71
N ASN A 266 -57.64 2.87 16.96
CA ASN A 266 -57.58 2.37 15.60
C ASN A 266 -57.66 0.81 15.63
N PRO A 267 -58.69 0.18 15.03
CA PRO A 267 -58.96 -1.25 15.19
C PRO A 267 -57.91 -2.18 14.57
N LEU A 268 -56.95 -1.64 13.82
CA LEU A 268 -55.79 -2.37 13.29
C LEU A 268 -54.77 -2.81 14.37
N PHE A 269 -54.79 -2.22 15.57
CA PHE A 269 -53.84 -2.51 16.65
C PHE A 269 -54.42 -3.38 17.78
N ALA A 270 -55.58 -4.01 17.58
CA ALA A 270 -56.22 -4.81 18.62
C ALA A 270 -55.47 -6.13 18.95
N ASN A 271 -54.58 -6.59 18.06
CA ASN A 271 -53.87 -7.87 18.19
C ASN A 271 -52.33 -7.80 18.07
N SER A 272 -51.73 -6.61 18.09
CA SER A 272 -50.28 -6.44 17.95
C SER A 272 -49.54 -6.73 19.26
N LYS A 273 -49.42 -8.00 19.66
CA LYS A 273 -48.58 -8.39 20.80
C LYS A 273 -47.08 -8.44 20.49
N HIS A 274 -46.66 -8.23 19.24
CA HIS A 274 -45.25 -8.31 18.83
C HIS A 274 -44.86 -7.37 17.68
N GLU A 275 -45.55 -6.24 17.51
CA GLU A 275 -45.02 -5.19 16.62
C GLU A 275 -44.08 -4.30 17.42
N VAL A 276 -42.77 -4.47 17.18
CA VAL A 276 -41.77 -3.50 17.59
C VAL A 276 -42.00 -2.27 16.71
N GLN A 277 -42.58 -1.24 17.32
CA GLN A 277 -42.61 0.09 16.73
C GLN A 277 -41.15 0.53 16.56
N LEU A 278 -40.68 0.68 15.32
CA LEU A 278 -39.37 1.27 15.03
C LEU A 278 -39.48 2.78 15.29
N ASP A 279 -39.11 3.13 16.51
CA ASP A 279 -39.10 4.43 17.20
C ASP A 279 -38.83 5.65 16.30
N LEU A 280 -39.68 6.70 16.25
CA LEU A 280 -39.72 7.85 17.17
C LEU A 280 -38.39 8.35 17.82
N TYR A 281 -37.31 7.57 17.86
CA TYR A 281 -36.06 7.86 18.58
C TYR A 281 -35.14 8.79 17.77
N ALA A 282 -35.18 8.73 16.43
CA ALA A 282 -34.34 9.58 15.58
C ALA A 282 -34.68 11.09 15.73
N PHE A 283 -35.96 11.43 15.93
CA PHE A 283 -36.40 12.83 16.01
C PHE A 283 -36.15 13.47 17.39
N GLU A 284 -36.30 12.69 18.47
CA GLU A 284 -35.94 13.16 19.82
C GLU A 284 -34.41 13.30 19.97
N GLN A 285 -33.61 12.43 19.33
CA GLN A 285 -32.15 12.59 19.25
C GLN A 285 -31.75 13.88 18.53
N GLU A 286 -32.33 14.19 17.37
CA GLU A 286 -32.04 15.44 16.65
C GLU A 286 -32.41 16.70 17.45
N LEU A 287 -33.55 16.68 18.16
CA LEU A 287 -34.00 17.78 19.01
C LEU A 287 -33.10 18.00 20.24
N GLU A 288 -32.45 16.95 20.74
CA GLU A 288 -31.48 17.04 21.85
C GLU A 288 -30.10 17.59 21.43
N LEU A 289 -29.80 17.65 20.13
CA LEU A 289 -28.56 18.23 19.60
C LEU A 289 -28.67 19.76 19.39
N ILE A 290 -29.89 20.28 19.28
CA ILE A 290 -30.16 21.72 19.15
C ILE A 290 -30.25 22.36 20.54
N VAL A 291 -29.09 22.57 21.16
CA VAL A 291 -28.98 23.14 22.51
C VAL A 291 -28.45 24.57 22.45
N SER A 292 -28.86 25.42 23.40
CA SER A 292 -28.24 26.73 23.60
C SER A 292 -26.81 26.57 24.11
N ALA A 293 -25.95 27.56 23.88
CA ALA A 293 -24.55 27.52 24.33
C ALA A 293 -24.40 27.31 25.86
N GLU A 294 -25.37 27.78 26.65
CA GLU A 294 -25.38 27.65 28.11
C GLU A 294 -25.70 26.22 28.61
N ALA A 295 -26.25 25.36 27.75
CA ALA A 295 -26.53 23.96 28.06
C ALA A 295 -25.81 22.99 27.09
N ALA A 296 -24.97 23.50 26.19
CA ALA A 296 -24.21 22.70 25.26
C ALA A 296 -23.01 22.03 25.95
N GLY A 297 -22.73 20.81 25.54
CA GLY A 297 -21.49 20.09 25.77
C GLY A 297 -21.00 19.54 24.45
N TYR A 298 -19.68 19.34 24.37
CA TYR A 298 -19.05 18.79 23.17
C TYR A 298 -18.22 17.56 23.53
N LEU A 299 -18.25 16.56 22.65
CA LEU A 299 -17.51 15.33 22.79
C LEU A 299 -16.79 15.01 21.49
N LEU A 300 -15.47 14.99 21.54
CA LEU A 300 -14.64 14.37 20.52
C LEU A 300 -14.47 12.89 20.88
N TYR A 301 -14.85 12.01 19.96
CA TYR A 301 -14.64 10.57 20.03
C TYR A 301 -13.64 10.15 18.97
N LEU A 302 -12.68 9.30 19.34
CA LEU A 302 -11.71 8.72 18.44
C LEU A 302 -11.85 7.20 18.53
N ASP A 303 -12.20 6.60 17.40
CA ASP A 303 -12.30 5.16 17.24
C ASP A 303 -10.95 4.61 16.77
N LEU A 304 -10.27 3.91 17.67
CA LEU A 304 -8.99 3.26 17.41
C LEU A 304 -9.20 1.78 17.05
N SER A 305 -10.41 1.26 17.29
CA SER A 305 -10.72 -0.17 17.22
C SER A 305 -11.26 -0.60 15.85
N SER A 306 -12.08 0.23 15.20
CA SER A 306 -12.75 -0.12 13.94
C SER A 306 -11.90 0.08 12.68
N GLY A 307 -10.81 0.86 12.79
CA GLY A 307 -10.00 1.33 11.66
C GLY A 307 -9.05 0.31 11.01
N HIS A 308 -9.47 -0.93 10.81
CA HIS A 308 -8.71 -2.00 10.15
C HIS A 308 -7.42 -2.45 10.89
N ALA A 309 -7.45 -2.42 12.22
CA ALA A 309 -6.36 -2.88 13.08
C ALA A 309 -6.05 -4.39 12.96
N ASP A 310 -6.94 -5.16 12.32
CA ASP A 310 -6.88 -6.64 12.22
C ASP A 310 -5.60 -7.20 11.58
N ASN A 311 -4.86 -6.38 10.83
CA ASN A 311 -3.64 -6.80 10.15
C ASN A 311 -2.34 -6.41 10.88
N LEU A 312 -2.42 -5.76 12.05
CA LEU A 312 -1.25 -5.36 12.84
C LEU A 312 -0.96 -6.38 13.95
N LEU A 313 0.32 -6.54 14.27
CA LEU A 313 0.74 -7.30 15.46
C LEU A 313 0.32 -6.53 16.73
N ASN A 314 -0.10 -7.24 17.77
CA ASN A 314 -0.60 -6.64 19.02
C ASN A 314 0.41 -5.67 19.68
N GLU A 315 1.71 -5.93 19.56
CA GLU A 315 2.76 -5.07 20.09
C GLU A 315 2.85 -3.73 19.33
N GLU A 316 2.80 -3.77 17.99
CA GLU A 316 2.81 -2.57 17.14
C GLU A 316 1.55 -1.72 17.34
N LEU A 317 0.41 -2.38 17.54
CA LEU A 317 -0.85 -1.73 17.84
C LEU A 317 -0.79 -0.99 19.18
N GLN A 318 -0.26 -1.62 20.24
CA GLN A 318 -0.10 -0.98 21.54
C GLN A 318 0.85 0.23 21.47
N GLU A 319 1.94 0.13 20.70
CA GLU A 319 2.86 1.24 20.47
C GLU A 319 2.16 2.42 19.77
N LEU A 320 1.41 2.13 18.70
CA LEU A 320 0.62 3.13 17.97
C LEU A 320 -0.41 3.82 18.87
N GLN A 321 -1.16 3.04 19.66
CA GLN A 321 -2.12 3.60 20.63
C GLN A 321 -1.43 4.53 21.64
N ALA A 322 -0.24 4.17 22.12
CA ALA A 322 0.53 5.01 23.05
C ALA A 322 0.86 6.39 22.44
N TYR A 323 1.23 6.45 21.15
CA TYR A 323 1.47 7.73 20.47
C TYR A 323 0.20 8.56 20.34
N TYR A 324 -0.95 7.95 20.02
CA TYR A 324 -2.22 8.66 19.95
C TYR A 324 -2.68 9.19 21.31
N TYR A 325 -2.45 8.43 22.38
CA TYR A 325 -2.67 8.92 23.74
C TYR A 325 -1.83 10.13 24.06
N GLN A 326 -0.54 10.09 23.73
CA GLN A 326 0.37 11.21 23.97
C GLN A 326 -0.02 12.45 23.13
N MET A 327 -0.47 12.26 21.89
CA MET A 327 -1.02 13.33 21.06
C MET A 327 -2.25 13.96 21.71
N LEU A 328 -3.18 13.15 22.23
CA LEU A 328 -4.38 13.64 22.90
C LEU A 328 -4.04 14.44 24.17
N ASP A 329 -3.10 13.97 24.99
CA ASP A 329 -2.67 14.65 26.22
C ASP A 329 -2.10 16.06 25.94
N MET A 330 -1.38 16.23 24.83
CA MET A 330 -0.91 17.55 24.40
C MET A 330 -2.05 18.48 23.99
N VAL A 331 -3.05 17.95 23.28
CA VAL A 331 -4.24 18.72 22.88
C VAL A 331 -5.04 19.15 24.12
N VAL A 332 -5.20 18.24 25.09
CA VAL A 332 -5.83 18.52 26.40
C VAL A 332 -5.12 19.66 27.11
N THR A 333 -3.80 19.68 27.11
CA THR A 333 -3.00 20.72 27.77
C THR A 333 -3.25 22.11 27.19
N ILE A 334 -3.55 22.21 25.88
CA ILE A 334 -3.77 23.48 25.18
C ILE A 334 -5.22 23.95 25.34
N TYR A 335 -6.18 23.05 25.13
CA TYR A 335 -7.61 23.40 25.03
C TYR A 335 -8.43 23.10 26.30
N GLN A 336 -7.81 22.50 27.32
CA GLN A 336 -8.39 22.27 28.65
C GLN A 336 -9.67 21.41 28.66
N GLY A 337 -9.72 20.36 27.83
CA GLY A 337 -10.79 19.36 27.87
C GLY A 337 -10.52 18.23 28.88
N GLU A 338 -11.53 17.40 29.12
CA GLU A 338 -11.45 16.22 29.99
C GLU A 338 -11.30 14.96 29.13
N ALA A 339 -10.09 14.38 29.09
CA ALA A 339 -9.83 13.16 28.34
C ALA A 339 -10.14 11.90 29.16
N THR A 340 -10.67 10.87 28.51
CA THR A 340 -10.90 9.55 29.11
C THR A 340 -10.48 8.47 28.13
N ARG A 341 -9.86 7.40 28.65
CA ARG A 341 -9.60 6.17 27.91
C ARG A 341 -10.73 5.18 28.21
N LEU A 342 -11.35 4.65 27.17
CA LEU A 342 -12.43 3.69 27.29
C LEU A 342 -11.87 2.27 27.36
N ASP A 343 -12.62 1.33 27.93
CA ASP A 343 -12.19 -0.05 28.14
C ASP A 343 -11.91 -0.81 26.82
N ASN A 344 -12.51 -0.35 25.72
CA ASN A 344 -12.29 -0.89 24.38
C ASN A 344 -11.05 -0.32 23.67
N GLY A 345 -10.29 0.57 24.32
CA GLY A 345 -9.11 1.23 23.75
C GLY A 345 -9.41 2.52 22.97
N ASP A 346 -10.69 2.89 22.85
CA ASP A 346 -11.09 4.15 22.22
C ASP A 346 -10.83 5.34 23.15
N LEU A 347 -10.81 6.52 22.54
CA LEU A 347 -10.52 7.76 23.23
C LEU A 347 -11.66 8.74 23.14
N GLN A 348 -11.80 9.51 24.20
CA GLN A 348 -12.71 10.64 24.20
C GLN A 348 -12.10 11.87 24.86
N LEU A 349 -12.53 13.03 24.38
CA LEU A 349 -12.21 14.33 24.93
C LEU A 349 -13.49 15.15 25.05
N ALA A 350 -13.89 15.42 26.29
CA ALA A 350 -15.15 16.08 26.61
C ALA A 350 -14.95 17.55 27.04
N PHE A 351 -15.85 18.42 26.60
CA PHE A 351 -15.94 19.83 26.98
C PHE A 351 -17.33 20.09 27.56
N LEU A 352 -17.50 19.82 28.86
CA LEU A 352 -18.80 19.82 29.55
C LEU A 352 -19.02 21.05 30.43
N LYS A 353 -18.20 22.10 30.26
CA LYS A 353 -18.30 23.36 31.01
C LYS A 353 -18.92 24.43 30.09
N PRO A 354 -20.26 24.53 30.07
CA PRO A 354 -20.94 25.45 29.17
C PRO A 354 -20.56 26.90 29.46
N ASN A 355 -20.57 27.71 28.41
CA ASN A 355 -20.28 29.13 28.45
C ASN A 355 -21.21 29.85 27.47
N LYS A 356 -21.68 31.03 27.84
CA LYS A 356 -22.62 31.84 27.07
C LYS A 356 -22.14 32.18 25.66
N ASP A 357 -20.83 32.40 25.49
CA ASP A 357 -20.23 32.74 24.20
C ASP A 357 -19.75 31.52 23.41
N ASP A 358 -20.18 30.30 23.79
CA ASP A 358 -19.79 29.02 23.20
C ASP A 358 -18.26 28.80 23.08
N ALA A 359 -17.49 29.41 23.98
CA ALA A 359 -16.03 29.30 23.99
C ALA A 359 -15.54 27.85 24.14
N HIS A 360 -16.33 27.02 24.83
CA HIS A 360 -16.09 25.59 24.99
C HIS A 360 -16.29 24.83 23.68
N GLY A 361 -17.26 25.21 22.84
CA GLY A 361 -17.42 24.69 21.47
C GLY A 361 -16.29 25.09 20.55
N ILE A 362 -15.81 26.33 20.64
CA ILE A 362 -14.63 26.79 19.87
C ILE A 362 -13.39 25.95 20.24
N ASN A 363 -13.17 25.73 21.54
CA ASN A 363 -12.07 24.89 22.04
C ASN A 363 -12.23 23.44 21.57
N ALA A 364 -13.45 22.90 21.58
CA ALA A 364 -13.72 21.55 21.11
C ALA A 364 -13.38 21.37 19.62
N ILE A 365 -13.86 22.26 18.74
CA ILE A 365 -13.54 22.18 17.32
C ILE A 365 -12.04 22.38 17.08
N CYS A 366 -11.41 23.35 17.76
CA CYS A 366 -9.97 23.55 17.63
C CYS A 366 -9.16 22.33 18.10
N ALA A 367 -9.55 21.71 19.21
CA ALA A 367 -8.92 20.50 19.73
C ALA A 367 -9.06 19.34 18.74
N SER A 368 -10.25 19.11 18.22
CA SER A 368 -10.52 18.08 17.21
C SER A 368 -9.71 18.30 15.93
N GLN A 369 -9.67 19.55 15.43
CA GLN A 369 -8.90 19.89 14.23
C GLN A 369 -7.39 19.81 14.44
N LEU A 370 -6.90 20.21 15.62
CA LEU A 370 -5.49 20.04 15.99
C LEU A 370 -5.12 18.56 16.04
N PHE A 371 -5.95 17.73 16.69
CA PHE A 371 -5.73 16.30 16.77
C PHE A 371 -5.74 15.66 15.37
N ASN A 372 -6.74 15.98 14.54
CA ASN A 372 -6.82 15.48 13.16
C ASN A 372 -5.54 15.82 12.36
N ARG A 373 -4.99 17.02 12.55
CA ARG A 373 -3.73 17.42 11.90
C ARG A 373 -2.53 16.67 12.43
N LEU A 374 -2.41 16.50 13.74
CA LEU A 374 -1.35 15.71 14.35
C LEU A 374 -1.39 14.27 13.83
N TYR A 375 -2.58 13.67 13.80
CA TYR A 375 -2.84 12.35 13.23
C TYR A 375 -2.37 12.24 11.78
N LYS A 376 -2.82 13.14 10.89
CA LYS A 376 -2.45 13.13 9.47
C LYS A 376 -0.94 13.29 9.26
N LEU A 377 -0.30 14.22 9.96
CA LEU A 377 1.15 14.46 9.86
C LEU A 377 1.97 13.29 10.41
N PHE A 378 1.53 12.70 11.52
CA PHE A 378 2.16 11.53 12.12
C PHE A 378 2.10 10.32 11.18
N ASN A 379 0.92 10.04 10.63
CA ASN A 379 0.75 8.98 9.64
C ASN A 379 1.58 9.24 8.39
N GLN A 380 1.65 10.48 7.90
CA GLN A 380 2.51 10.84 6.79
C GLN A 380 3.98 10.50 7.08
N GLN A 381 4.50 10.88 8.24
CA GLN A 381 5.89 10.60 8.63
C GLN A 381 6.17 9.09 8.71
N ARG A 382 5.23 8.30 9.23
CA ARG A 382 5.35 6.84 9.32
C ARG A 382 5.31 6.17 7.96
N ILE A 383 4.42 6.61 7.06
CA ILE A 383 4.38 6.15 5.66
C ILE A 383 5.70 6.45 4.97
N LEU A 384 6.26 7.66 5.14
CA LEU A 384 7.58 8.02 4.60
C LEU A 384 8.70 7.12 5.14
N SER A 385 8.53 6.57 6.34
CA SER A 385 9.51 5.72 7.03
C SER A 385 9.20 4.21 6.92
N PHE A 386 8.24 3.82 6.08
CA PHE A 386 7.76 2.44 5.93
C PHE A 386 7.32 1.77 7.24
N GLN A 387 6.75 2.55 8.16
CA GLN A 387 6.18 2.06 9.40
C GLN A 387 4.66 1.88 9.27
N PRO A 388 4.06 0.91 10.00
CA PRO A 388 2.62 0.70 9.96
C PRO A 388 1.87 1.92 10.51
N VAL A 389 0.68 2.18 9.96
CA VAL A 389 -0.21 3.28 10.36
C VAL A 389 -1.57 2.74 10.78
N LEU A 390 -2.26 3.51 11.61
CA LEU A 390 -3.63 3.19 12.03
C LEU A 390 -4.59 4.14 11.31
N ASN A 391 -5.67 3.59 10.75
CA ASN A 391 -6.76 4.45 10.29
C ASN A 391 -7.63 4.84 11.49
N LEU A 392 -7.93 6.13 11.65
CA LEU A 392 -8.73 6.61 12.77
C LEU A 392 -9.99 7.28 12.24
N HIS A 393 -11.14 6.85 12.71
CA HIS A 393 -12.38 7.58 12.52
C HIS A 393 -12.61 8.46 13.74
N MET A 394 -12.96 9.72 13.51
CA MET A 394 -13.16 10.69 14.57
C MET A 394 -14.43 11.47 14.36
N ALA A 395 -15.21 11.59 15.43
CA ALA A 395 -16.47 12.31 15.44
C ALA A 395 -16.46 13.40 16.52
N LEU A 396 -17.02 14.56 16.20
CA LEU A 396 -17.31 15.62 17.15
C LEU A 396 -18.82 15.81 17.24
N VAL A 397 -19.38 15.55 18.42
CA VAL A 397 -20.81 15.68 18.69
C VAL A 397 -21.06 16.83 19.65
N ARG A 398 -22.15 17.56 19.40
CA ARG A 398 -22.70 18.61 20.26
C ARG A 398 -24.00 18.11 20.86
N GLY A 399 -24.15 18.17 22.17
CA GLY A 399 -25.39 17.76 22.85
C GLY A 399 -25.53 18.45 24.20
N HIS A 400 -26.44 17.96 25.05
CA HIS A 400 -26.61 18.53 26.39
C HIS A 400 -25.44 18.14 27.31
N TYR A 401 -24.84 19.11 28.02
CA TYR A 401 -23.62 18.89 28.84
C TYR A 401 -23.75 17.81 29.93
N GLN A 402 -24.97 17.57 30.43
CA GLN A 402 -25.25 16.53 31.44
C GLN A 402 -25.44 15.13 30.84
N LYS A 403 -25.63 15.01 29.52
CA LYS A 403 -25.97 13.75 28.83
C LYS A 403 -24.77 13.16 28.09
N LEU A 404 -23.64 12.99 28.78
CA LEU A 404 -22.41 12.46 28.19
C LEU A 404 -22.62 11.09 27.50
N ALA A 405 -23.36 10.18 28.15
CA ALA A 405 -23.62 8.84 27.60
C ALA A 405 -24.33 8.89 26.24
N ARG A 406 -25.28 9.81 26.05
CA ARG A 406 -25.96 10.01 24.77
C ARG A 406 -25.03 10.55 23.71
N MET A 407 -24.20 11.54 24.05
CA MET A 407 -23.19 12.06 23.12
C MET A 407 -22.17 10.98 22.71
N GLN A 408 -21.82 10.06 23.61
CA GLN A 408 -20.94 8.93 23.31
C GLN A 408 -21.59 7.94 22.34
N GLU A 409 -22.85 7.56 22.57
CA GLU A 409 -23.62 6.68 21.68
C GLU A 409 -23.69 7.27 20.27
N GLU A 410 -23.99 8.55 20.17
CA GLU A 410 -24.09 9.27 18.90
C GLU A 410 -22.73 9.39 18.18
N ALA A 411 -21.67 9.76 18.91
CA ALA A 411 -20.34 9.88 18.33
C ALA A 411 -19.84 8.53 17.80
N ARG A 412 -20.16 7.44 18.51
CA ARG A 412 -19.85 6.08 18.07
C ARG A 412 -20.67 5.66 16.86
N TYR A 413 -21.94 6.04 16.79
CA TYR A 413 -22.77 5.84 15.60
C TYR A 413 -22.17 6.55 14.39
N LEU A 414 -21.71 7.79 14.52
CA LEU A 414 -21.07 8.55 13.45
C LEU A 414 -19.80 7.87 12.92
N THR A 415 -18.91 7.38 13.79
CA THR A 415 -17.65 6.74 13.37
C THR A 415 -17.85 5.37 12.72
N HIS A 416 -18.89 4.64 13.10
CA HIS A 416 -19.22 3.34 12.48
C HIS A 416 -20.04 3.46 11.19
N SER A 417 -20.86 4.51 11.06
CA SER A 417 -21.78 4.68 9.91
C SER A 417 -21.22 5.57 8.81
N THR A 418 -20.00 6.09 8.96
CA THR A 418 -19.36 7.00 8.01
C THR A 418 -17.92 6.56 7.76
N ASP A 419 -17.61 6.17 6.53
CA ASP A 419 -16.25 5.81 6.12
C ASP A 419 -15.49 7.07 5.69
N SER A 420 -14.85 7.74 6.65
CA SER A 420 -14.12 8.99 6.43
C SER A 420 -13.07 9.23 7.51
N ASN A 421 -11.89 9.68 7.05
CA ASN A 421 -10.77 10.11 7.91
C ASN A 421 -10.82 11.61 8.24
N GLU A 422 -11.81 12.32 7.71
CA GLU A 422 -12.11 13.70 8.11
C GLU A 422 -12.89 13.75 9.42
N LEU A 423 -12.94 14.92 10.05
CA LEU A 423 -13.72 15.11 11.26
C LEU A 423 -15.21 15.05 10.94
N ILE A 424 -15.88 13.98 11.41
CA ILE A 424 -17.31 13.76 11.21
C ILE A 424 -18.10 14.52 12.29
N THR A 425 -19.20 15.13 11.92
CA THR A 425 -20.11 15.81 12.84
C THR A 425 -21.55 15.83 12.30
N HIS A 426 -22.50 16.24 13.13
CA HIS A 426 -23.87 16.51 12.68
C HIS A 426 -24.00 17.91 12.09
N THR A 427 -25.01 18.07 11.24
CA THR A 427 -25.45 19.36 10.72
C THR A 427 -25.73 20.37 11.85
N THR A 428 -26.29 19.91 12.97
CA THR A 428 -26.61 20.72 14.16
C THR A 428 -25.40 21.43 14.78
N LEU A 429 -24.21 20.84 14.73
CA LEU A 429 -22.98 21.49 15.18
C LEU A 429 -22.52 22.55 14.17
N SER A 430 -22.58 22.24 12.87
CA SER A 430 -22.18 23.18 11.82
C SER A 430 -23.11 24.39 11.69
N GLU A 431 -24.36 24.23 12.08
CA GLU A 431 -25.42 25.26 12.07
C GLU A 431 -25.46 26.07 13.38
N ALA A 432 -24.66 25.73 14.40
CA ALA A 432 -24.67 26.41 15.69
C ALA A 432 -24.33 27.91 15.54
N PRO A 433 -25.15 28.85 16.07
CA PRO A 433 -25.07 30.27 15.70
C PRO A 433 -23.69 30.90 15.91
N ASP A 434 -23.13 30.74 17.11
CA ASP A 434 -21.85 31.37 17.50
C ASP A 434 -20.67 30.73 16.74
N LEU A 435 -20.71 29.41 16.55
CA LEU A 435 -19.67 28.67 15.83
C LEU A 435 -19.69 28.97 14.33
N LYS A 436 -20.89 29.08 13.74
CA LYS A 436 -21.11 29.36 12.30
C LYS A 436 -20.56 30.72 11.90
N VAL A 437 -20.76 31.74 12.74
CA VAL A 437 -20.30 33.12 12.47
C VAL A 437 -18.82 33.30 12.79
N SER A 438 -18.29 32.57 13.76
CA SER A 438 -16.90 32.68 14.20
C SER A 438 -15.98 31.71 13.46
N LEU A 439 -15.87 30.47 13.95
CA LEU A 439 -14.82 29.53 13.57
C LEU A 439 -15.11 28.83 12.24
N LEU A 440 -16.39 28.64 11.92
CA LEU A 440 -16.84 27.97 10.70
C LEU A 440 -17.14 28.95 9.55
N ALA A 441 -16.92 30.26 9.76
CA ALA A 441 -17.06 31.25 8.71
C ALA A 441 -15.98 31.04 7.62
N GLY A 442 -16.43 30.60 6.44
CA GLY A 442 -15.53 30.25 5.33
C GLY A 442 -14.81 28.91 5.50
N ALA A 443 -15.31 28.03 6.39
CA ALA A 443 -14.80 26.67 6.53
C ALA A 443 -15.12 25.81 5.29
N ASP A 444 -14.25 24.84 5.00
CA ASP A 444 -14.51 23.81 3.99
C ASP A 444 -15.27 22.66 4.67
N ILE A 445 -16.56 22.62 4.40
CA ILE A 445 -17.53 21.73 5.02
C ILE A 445 -18.23 20.96 3.90
N VAL A 446 -18.09 19.64 3.92
CA VAL A 446 -18.70 18.76 2.92
C VAL A 446 -19.88 18.04 3.55
N ARG A 447 -21.05 18.14 2.92
CA ARG A 447 -22.22 17.36 3.33
C ARG A 447 -22.01 15.89 2.95
N ALA A 448 -22.26 15.00 3.90
CA ALA A 448 -22.30 13.56 3.69
C ALA A 448 -23.77 13.08 3.65
N GLU A 449 -24.00 11.77 3.78
CA GLU A 449 -25.35 11.20 3.77
C GLU A 449 -26.17 11.70 4.99
N GLU A 450 -27.48 11.91 4.76
CA GLU A 450 -28.46 12.31 5.77
C GLU A 450 -28.13 13.66 6.45
N ASP A 451 -27.85 13.63 7.75
CA ASP A 451 -27.61 14.78 8.62
C ASP A 451 -26.11 14.97 8.94
N LYS A 452 -25.23 14.18 8.30
CA LYS A 452 -23.79 14.13 8.57
C LYS A 452 -23.02 15.14 7.75
N VAL A 453 -21.97 15.65 8.36
CA VAL A 453 -21.12 16.71 7.81
C VAL A 453 -19.66 16.42 8.13
N LEU A 454 -18.79 16.65 7.15
CA LEU A 454 -17.34 16.49 7.28
C LEU A 454 -16.68 17.87 7.33
N ILE A 455 -15.96 18.17 8.42
CA ILE A 455 -15.20 19.42 8.56
C ILE A 455 -13.75 19.17 8.11
N ARG A 456 -13.39 19.64 6.92
CA ARG A 456 -12.03 19.50 6.35
C ARG A 456 -11.09 20.60 6.82
N SER A 457 -11.59 21.84 6.87
CA SER A 457 -10.83 22.96 7.39
C SER A 457 -11.73 24.02 8.00
N VAL A 458 -11.21 24.70 9.02
CA VAL A 458 -11.86 25.84 9.67
C VAL A 458 -11.44 27.14 8.99
N ASN A 459 -11.95 28.28 9.47
CA ASN A 459 -11.54 29.61 9.01
C ASN A 459 -10.00 29.75 8.91
N GLU A 460 -9.51 30.39 7.85
CA GLU A 460 -8.08 30.53 7.53
C GLU A 460 -7.19 30.98 8.70
N ASN A 461 -7.69 31.86 9.57
CA ASN A 461 -6.89 32.39 10.68
C ASN A 461 -6.61 31.31 11.73
N TYR A 462 -7.65 30.58 12.11
CA TYR A 462 -7.54 29.42 12.99
C TYR A 462 -6.74 28.32 12.31
N GLN A 463 -6.96 28.11 11.01
CA GLN A 463 -6.28 27.12 10.21
C GLN A 463 -4.75 27.29 10.25
N LYS A 464 -4.27 28.51 9.97
CA LYS A 464 -2.82 28.84 10.03
C LYS A 464 -2.24 28.67 11.44
N LEU A 465 -3.01 28.96 12.49
CA LEU A 465 -2.59 28.77 13.87
C LEU A 465 -2.44 27.27 14.19
N LEU A 466 -3.44 26.46 13.85
CA LEU A 466 -3.46 25.02 14.07
C LEU A 466 -2.31 24.34 13.34
N ASP A 467 -2.00 24.75 12.10
CA ASP A 467 -0.87 24.22 11.34
C ASP A 467 0.48 24.50 12.01
N LYS A 468 0.66 25.70 12.57
CA LYS A 468 1.87 26.05 13.32
C LYS A 468 1.98 25.24 14.61
N GLN A 469 0.87 25.08 15.34
CA GLN A 469 0.83 24.28 16.56
C GLN A 469 1.14 22.82 16.28
N ALA A 470 0.49 22.22 15.27
CA ALA A 470 0.69 20.82 14.91
C ALA A 470 2.16 20.52 14.57
N ARG A 471 2.80 21.34 13.73
CA ARG A 471 4.22 21.16 13.37
C ARG A 471 5.15 21.26 14.58
N HIS A 472 4.92 22.25 15.45
CA HIS A 472 5.72 22.44 16.65
C HIS A 472 5.56 21.27 17.63
N LEU A 473 4.33 20.78 17.85
CA LEU A 473 4.07 19.63 18.71
C LEU A 473 4.68 18.34 18.15
N LEU A 474 4.54 18.09 16.85
CA LEU A 474 5.13 16.91 16.20
C LEU A 474 6.65 16.89 16.37
N SER A 475 7.32 18.04 16.19
CA SER A 475 8.78 18.15 16.38
C SER A 475 9.25 17.86 17.80
N LYS A 476 8.39 18.06 18.81
CA LYS A 476 8.70 17.74 20.21
C LYS A 476 8.47 16.28 20.54
N LEU A 477 7.44 15.66 19.95
CA LEU A 477 7.15 14.25 20.14
C LEU A 477 8.19 13.36 19.44
N PHE A 478 8.62 13.76 18.25
CA PHE A 478 9.48 12.98 17.38
C PHE A 478 10.65 13.84 16.89
N PRO A 479 11.66 14.12 17.76
CA PRO A 479 12.86 14.80 17.31
C PRO A 479 13.49 13.97 16.18
N ALA A 480 13.74 14.61 15.02
CA ALA A 480 14.40 13.96 13.90
C ALA A 480 15.75 13.39 14.39
N SER A 481 15.88 12.06 14.34
CA SER A 481 17.09 11.32 14.71
C SER A 481 18.19 11.50 13.69
#